data_AF-A0A2E6VX81-F1
#
_entry.id   AF-A0A2E6VX81-F1
#
_cell.length_a   1.000
_cell.length_b   1.000
_cell.length_c   1.000
_cell.angle_alpha   90.00
_cell.angle_beta   90.00
_cell.angle_gamma   90.00
#
_symmetry.space_group_name_H-M   'P 1'
#
loop_
_entity.id
_entity.type
_entity.pdbx_description
1 polymer ?
#
loop_
_entity_poly.entity_id
_entity_poly.type
_entity_poly.pdbx_seq_one_letter_code
_entity_poly.pdbx_strand_id
1 'polypeptide(L)'
;LSESDAEMTTGVDFDGDGKITKDVKVDFLGHDGGFAAVSSRNQLVPKARIGDELVAVTKERIEGDDGTVSFKFKKADGSELSAAELKTLIYTNPSSDGKADKTLDVGWWGSCDKVALAGVLFKEPLKDEVTIDGVTFTKNDVLGLLTVIADSQADGTDFIGSRFDDKPDIVVTKDGRQLHGKFKHANDEVFRGGEDMWRWDGDFMVLSEPFKADPDKEFAFKELDGTEHVIKASEIKHMAREDKKDISPIEFHTTMLNWLGEGRAAAMDRDSGDHVWNYSFHGATLKSGVELSGEDRKVGPGHNGEPGENTKLVKYEMDVRFGESNWPRTYEYWLEFDAAGKAVNGGWKSDNPDFLWRPAAFKNWTGANDRNPFVKPELVKEIYDKFMES
;
A
#
# COMPACT_ATOMS: atom_id res chain seq x y z
N LEU A 1 31.76 10.58 5.96
CA LEU A 1 31.99 9.47 5.02
C LEU A 1 32.62 10.07 3.78
N SER A 2 33.81 9.62 3.38
CA SER A 2 34.47 10.18 2.19
C SER A 2 33.75 9.69 0.94
N GLU A 3 33.81 10.52 -0.10
CA GLU A 3 33.15 10.34 -1.40
C GLU A 3 33.44 8.95 -2.03
N SER A 4 34.59 8.35 -1.68
CA SER A 4 35.02 7.00 -2.05
C SER A 4 34.12 5.84 -1.59
N ASP A 5 33.23 6.07 -0.61
CA ASP A 5 32.47 4.99 0.03
C ASP A 5 31.00 4.91 -0.45
N ALA A 6 30.52 5.94 -1.17
CA ALA A 6 29.13 6.06 -1.61
C ALA A 6 28.86 5.37 -2.98
N GLU A 7 29.88 5.25 -3.81
CA GLU A 7 29.77 4.70 -5.17
C GLU A 7 29.37 3.22 -5.15
N MET A 8 29.93 2.49 -4.21
CA MET A 8 29.82 1.02 -4.17
C MET A 8 28.57 0.51 -3.46
N THR A 9 27.89 1.32 -2.64
CA THR A 9 26.68 0.90 -1.91
C THR A 9 25.41 1.12 -2.73
N THR A 10 25.45 1.98 -3.74
CA THR A 10 24.28 2.37 -4.52
C THR A 10 24.32 1.87 -5.97
N GLY A 11 25.44 1.30 -6.41
CA GLY A 11 25.64 0.87 -7.80
C GLY A 11 25.76 2.05 -8.77
N VAL A 12 26.33 3.16 -8.30
CA VAL A 12 26.42 4.39 -9.08
C VAL A 12 27.85 4.91 -9.13
N ASP A 13 28.29 5.31 -10.32
CA ASP A 13 29.53 6.01 -10.63
C ASP A 13 29.38 7.50 -10.29
N PHE A 14 29.94 7.97 -9.16
CA PHE A 14 29.83 9.35 -8.72
C PHE A 14 30.98 10.23 -9.24
N ASP A 15 32.11 9.65 -9.65
CA ASP A 15 33.24 10.38 -10.22
C ASP A 15 33.11 10.62 -11.73
N GLY A 16 32.19 9.91 -12.39
CA GLY A 16 31.76 10.13 -13.76
C GLY A 16 32.77 9.65 -14.80
N ASP A 17 33.67 8.73 -14.43
CA ASP A 17 34.67 8.16 -15.34
C ASP A 17 34.13 7.04 -16.23
N GLY A 18 32.89 6.59 -15.97
CA GLY A 18 32.17 5.58 -16.74
C GLY A 18 32.53 4.14 -16.41
N LYS A 19 33.17 3.85 -15.26
CA LYS A 19 33.56 2.49 -14.84
C LYS A 19 33.32 2.24 -13.36
N ILE A 20 32.75 1.07 -13.03
CA ILE A 20 32.73 0.59 -11.64
C ILE A 20 34.01 -0.20 -11.39
N THR A 21 34.86 0.26 -10.46
CA THR A 21 36.20 -0.32 -10.24
C THR A 21 36.19 -1.70 -9.57
N LYS A 22 37.18 -2.52 -9.93
CA LYS A 22 37.31 -3.94 -9.56
C LYS A 22 37.73 -4.14 -8.09
N ASP A 23 37.10 -5.13 -7.44
CA ASP A 23 37.30 -5.65 -6.07
C ASP A 23 36.18 -5.38 -5.04
N VAL A 24 34.96 -5.06 -5.50
CA VAL A 24 33.77 -4.91 -4.65
C VAL A 24 33.16 -6.27 -4.30
N LYS A 25 32.89 -6.52 -3.02
CA LYS A 25 32.05 -7.65 -2.56
C LYS A 25 30.70 -7.16 -2.10
N VAL A 26 29.64 -7.73 -2.69
CA VAL A 26 28.22 -7.40 -2.52
C VAL A 26 27.70 -7.88 -1.16
N ASP A 27 26.86 -7.09 -0.50
CA ASP A 27 26.16 -7.53 0.73
C ASP A 27 24.69 -7.03 0.74
N PHE A 28 23.81 -7.80 0.08
CA PHE A 28 22.35 -7.61 0.18
C PHE A 28 21.66 -8.82 0.84
N LEU A 29 22.42 -9.71 1.48
CA LEU A 29 21.94 -11.00 1.95
C LEU A 29 22.12 -11.16 3.46
N GLY A 30 21.21 -11.91 4.08
CA GLY A 30 21.51 -12.54 5.35
C GLY A 30 22.62 -13.59 5.20
N HIS A 31 23.14 -14.10 6.31
CA HIS A 31 24.23 -15.11 6.33
C HIS A 31 23.93 -16.44 5.58
N ASP A 32 22.70 -16.64 5.14
CA ASP A 32 22.20 -17.81 4.39
C ASP A 32 21.92 -17.52 2.91
N GLY A 33 22.22 -16.30 2.44
CA GLY A 33 22.12 -15.97 1.02
C GLY A 33 20.71 -15.59 0.52
N GLY A 34 19.77 -15.28 1.43
CA GLY A 34 18.44 -14.73 1.10
C GLY A 34 18.26 -13.27 1.51
N PHE A 35 17.22 -12.60 1.01
CA PHE A 35 16.79 -11.28 1.49
C PHE A 35 16.39 -11.34 2.99
N ALA A 36 16.72 -10.30 3.76
CA ALA A 36 16.32 -10.21 5.15
C ALA A 36 14.79 -10.19 5.30
N ALA A 37 14.21 -11.29 5.80
CA ALA A 37 12.78 -11.39 6.14
C ALA A 37 12.48 -10.88 7.56
N VAL A 38 11.19 -10.67 7.84
CA VAL A 38 10.58 -10.07 9.06
C VAL A 38 10.95 -10.77 10.40
N SER A 39 11.66 -11.90 10.36
CA SER A 39 12.12 -12.63 11.55
C SER A 39 13.48 -12.17 12.11
N SER A 40 14.22 -11.29 11.43
CA SER A 40 15.58 -10.85 11.83
C SER A 40 15.62 -9.74 12.90
N ARG A 41 14.76 -9.81 13.93
CA ARG A 41 14.47 -8.72 14.89
C ARG A 41 15.59 -8.35 15.90
N ASN A 42 16.82 -8.85 15.76
CA ASN A 42 17.94 -8.56 16.68
C ASN A 42 19.03 -7.63 16.10
N GLN A 43 18.72 -6.88 15.04
CA GLN A 43 19.69 -6.01 14.37
C GLN A 43 19.58 -4.52 14.79
N LEU A 44 19.44 -4.21 16.08
CA LEU A 44 19.42 -2.81 16.58
C LEU A 44 20.63 -2.51 17.48
N VAL A 45 21.37 -1.45 17.16
CA VAL A 45 22.54 -0.95 17.90
C VAL A 45 22.13 0.25 18.77
N PRO A 46 22.42 0.24 20.08
CA PRO A 46 22.13 1.39 20.92
C PRO A 46 23.10 2.54 20.63
N LYS A 47 22.57 3.77 20.56
CA LYS A 47 23.31 5.03 20.47
C LYS A 47 22.85 6.00 21.55
N ALA A 48 23.70 6.93 21.99
CA ALA A 48 23.34 8.01 22.92
C ALA A 48 23.98 9.33 22.48
N ARG A 49 23.38 10.47 22.84
CA ARG A 49 24.01 11.77 22.61
C ARG A 49 25.11 12.02 23.64
N ILE A 50 26.32 12.23 23.15
CA ILE A 50 27.50 12.56 23.95
C ILE A 50 28.00 13.91 23.45
N GLY A 51 27.75 14.96 24.23
CA GLY A 51 27.78 16.32 23.69
C GLY A 51 26.66 16.50 22.66
N ASP A 52 27.00 17.04 21.49
CA ASP A 52 26.03 17.29 20.41
C ASP A 52 25.91 16.11 19.43
N GLU A 53 26.75 15.08 19.56
CA GLU A 53 26.82 13.96 18.62
C GLU A 53 26.10 12.71 19.13
N LEU A 54 25.41 12.02 18.22
CA LEU A 54 24.78 10.74 18.49
C LEU A 54 25.75 9.59 18.17
N VAL A 55 26.26 8.93 19.21
CA VAL A 55 27.32 7.92 19.05
C VAL A 55 26.87 6.54 19.48
N ALA A 56 27.38 5.51 18.80
CA ALA A 56 27.12 4.12 19.17
C ALA A 56 27.74 3.78 20.52
N VAL A 57 26.97 3.04 21.31
CA VAL A 57 27.38 2.57 22.63
C VAL A 57 27.23 1.06 22.70
N THR A 58 28.07 0.43 23.52
CA THR A 58 28.03 -1.00 23.72
C THR A 58 27.12 -1.32 24.91
N LYS A 59 26.25 -2.32 24.75
CA LYS A 59 25.34 -2.78 25.81
C LYS A 59 25.93 -4.00 26.48
N GLU A 60 26.09 -3.92 27.78
CA GLU A 60 26.53 -5.02 28.62
C GLU A 60 25.39 -5.43 29.56
N ARG A 61 25.02 -6.71 29.56
CA ARG A 61 24.03 -7.28 30.47
C ARG A 61 24.72 -7.67 31.77
N ILE A 62 24.18 -7.22 32.89
CA ILE A 62 24.68 -7.55 34.24
C ILE A 62 23.56 -8.21 35.01
N GLU A 63 23.84 -9.37 35.58
CA GLU A 63 22.91 -10.14 36.38
C GLU A 63 23.38 -10.09 37.83
N GLY A 64 22.53 -9.57 38.72
CA GLY A 64 22.79 -9.51 40.15
C GLY A 64 22.58 -10.87 40.80
N ASP A 65 23.21 -11.07 41.95
CA ASP A 65 23.14 -12.33 42.71
C ASP A 65 21.71 -12.66 43.22
N ASP A 66 20.81 -11.69 43.20
CA ASP A 66 19.38 -11.82 43.51
C ASP A 66 18.50 -12.13 42.27
N GLY A 67 19.12 -12.34 41.10
CA GLY A 67 18.46 -12.55 39.82
C GLY A 67 18.02 -11.28 39.11
N THR A 68 18.32 -10.08 39.66
CA THR A 68 17.95 -8.82 39.03
C THR A 68 18.87 -8.51 37.85
N VAL A 69 18.29 -8.35 36.65
CA VAL A 69 19.04 -8.03 35.43
C VAL A 69 19.03 -6.53 35.19
N SER A 70 20.22 -5.94 35.10
CA SER A 70 20.43 -4.55 34.71
C SER A 70 21.32 -4.47 33.46
N PHE A 71 21.31 -3.32 32.80
CA PHE A 71 22.12 -3.11 31.60
C PHE A 71 22.99 -1.88 31.78
N LYS A 72 24.27 -2.03 31.47
CA LYS A 72 25.22 -0.93 31.39
C LYS A 72 25.51 -0.59 29.95
N PHE A 73 25.64 0.69 29.69
CA PHE A 73 25.93 1.22 28.37
C PHE A 73 27.28 1.93 28.44
N LYS A 74 28.22 1.46 27.61
CA LYS A 74 29.58 1.95 27.57
C LYS A 74 29.87 2.67 26.28
N LYS A 75 30.59 3.78 26.39
CA LYS A 75 31.16 4.55 25.28
C LYS A 75 32.24 3.70 24.60
N ALA A 76 32.69 4.14 23.42
CA ALA A 76 33.72 3.44 22.66
C ALA A 76 35.06 3.31 23.41
N ASP A 77 35.36 4.24 24.33
CA ASP A 77 36.54 4.19 25.20
C ASP A 77 36.37 3.25 26.43
N GLY A 78 35.21 2.59 26.54
CA GLY A 78 34.88 1.66 27.62
C GLY A 78 34.31 2.31 28.89
N SER A 79 34.23 3.64 28.95
CA SER A 79 33.63 4.35 30.09
C SER A 79 32.10 4.28 30.06
N GLU A 80 31.46 4.34 31.23
CA GLU A 80 29.99 4.26 31.34
C GLU A 80 29.33 5.61 30.98
N LEU A 81 28.12 5.54 30.42
CA LEU A 81 27.29 6.74 30.21
C LEU A 81 26.90 7.39 31.54
N SER A 82 26.96 8.72 31.60
CA SER A 82 26.41 9.49 32.71
C SER A 82 24.88 9.43 32.73
N ALA A 83 24.27 9.75 33.88
CA ALA A 83 22.80 9.74 34.03
C ALA A 83 22.06 10.70 33.08
N ALA A 84 22.73 11.76 32.59
CA ALA A 84 22.16 12.67 31.61
C ALA A 84 22.24 12.10 30.19
N GLU A 85 23.37 11.50 29.80
CA GLU A 85 23.56 10.85 28.49
C GLU A 85 22.66 9.62 28.34
N LEU A 86 22.46 8.86 29.43
CA LEU A 86 21.60 7.68 29.43
C LEU A 86 20.14 8.02 29.08
N LYS A 87 19.67 9.23 29.42
CA LYS A 87 18.32 9.72 29.06
C LYS A 87 18.17 10.02 27.58
N THR A 88 19.27 10.06 26.83
CA THR A 88 19.29 10.31 25.38
C THR A 88 19.50 9.02 24.57
N LEU A 89 19.53 7.86 25.24
CA LEU A 89 19.77 6.57 24.63
C LEU A 89 18.60 6.17 23.71
N ILE A 90 18.92 5.80 22.47
CA ILE A 90 17.99 5.28 21.46
C ILE A 90 18.59 4.03 20.81
N TYR A 91 17.74 3.19 20.21
CA TYR A 91 18.18 2.01 19.46
C TYR A 91 17.97 2.25 17.97
N THR A 92 19.04 2.19 17.19
CA THR A 92 19.02 2.43 15.75
C THR A 92 19.33 1.15 14.99
N ASN A 93 18.75 0.94 13.82
CA ASN A 93 19.33 0.02 12.84
C ASN A 93 20.80 0.44 12.63
N PRO A 94 21.78 -0.46 12.53
CA PRO A 94 23.17 -0.09 12.26
C PRO A 94 23.33 0.92 11.10
N SER A 95 22.34 1.04 10.20
CA SER A 95 22.43 1.85 8.98
C SER A 95 21.24 2.78 8.68
N SER A 96 20.69 3.55 9.64
CA SER A 96 20.29 4.98 9.48
C SER A 96 19.13 5.45 10.39
N ASP A 97 19.16 6.76 10.71
CA ASP A 97 18.13 7.58 11.37
C ASP A 97 17.53 8.66 10.44
N GLY A 98 17.80 8.54 9.14
CA GLY A 98 16.97 9.09 8.07
C GLY A 98 16.64 10.58 8.11
N LYS A 99 17.52 11.51 8.57
CA LYS A 99 17.42 12.95 8.20
C LYS A 99 18.74 13.76 8.12
N ALA A 100 18.76 14.59 7.07
CA ALA A 100 19.44 15.88 6.83
C ALA A 100 20.95 15.97 6.47
N ASP A 101 21.70 14.89 6.34
CA ASP A 101 23.15 14.95 6.04
C ASP A 101 23.63 14.14 4.81
N LYS A 102 22.75 13.88 3.84
CA LYS A 102 22.95 12.98 2.67
C LYS A 102 22.81 11.49 3.01
N THR A 103 21.66 11.09 3.52
CA THR A 103 21.28 9.68 3.62
C THR A 103 19.96 9.42 2.89
N LEU A 104 19.88 8.25 2.24
CA LEU A 104 18.75 7.72 1.47
C LEU A 104 17.97 6.76 2.37
N ASP A 105 16.69 7.03 2.62
CA ASP A 105 15.80 6.16 3.39
C ASP A 105 15.14 5.16 2.44
N VAL A 106 15.54 3.88 2.55
CA VAL A 106 14.95 2.77 1.80
C VAL A 106 14.42 1.72 2.78
N GLY A 107 13.52 2.14 3.66
CA GLY A 107 12.60 1.19 4.30
C GLY A 107 11.75 0.48 3.23
N TRP A 108 11.57 -0.83 3.35
CA TRP A 108 10.60 -1.59 2.53
C TRP A 108 9.15 -1.13 2.78
N TRP A 109 8.90 -0.50 3.93
CA TRP A 109 7.68 0.26 4.19
C TRP A 109 7.53 1.38 3.15
N GLY A 110 6.54 1.25 2.25
CA GLY A 110 6.17 2.29 1.29
C GLY A 110 6.83 2.21 -0.10
N SER A 111 7.35 1.04 -0.51
CA SER A 111 7.79 0.81 -1.90
C SER A 111 6.96 -0.22 -2.66
N CYS A 112 5.86 -0.73 -2.10
CA CYS A 112 4.99 -1.69 -2.76
C CYS A 112 4.38 -1.11 -4.06
N ASP A 113 4.07 0.18 -4.07
CA ASP A 113 3.66 0.97 -5.23
C ASP A 113 4.69 0.90 -6.37
N LYS A 114 5.98 1.11 -6.05
CA LYS A 114 7.07 1.13 -7.03
C LYS A 114 7.44 -0.25 -7.52
N VAL A 115 7.41 -1.25 -6.64
CA VAL A 115 7.60 -2.66 -7.01
C VAL A 115 6.48 -3.08 -7.96
N ALA A 116 5.23 -2.73 -7.65
CA ALA A 116 4.11 -3.02 -8.52
C ALA A 116 4.21 -2.28 -9.86
N LEU A 117 4.64 -1.01 -9.85
CA LEU A 117 4.88 -0.22 -11.04
C LEU A 117 5.96 -0.84 -11.93
N ALA A 118 7.08 -1.24 -11.35
CA ALA A 118 8.17 -1.91 -12.08
C ALA A 118 7.67 -3.22 -12.71
N GLY A 119 6.89 -4.02 -11.98
CA GLY A 119 6.27 -5.24 -12.49
C GLY A 119 5.25 -5.00 -13.61
N VAL A 120 4.68 -3.80 -13.70
CA VAL A 120 3.79 -3.40 -14.80
C VAL A 120 4.57 -2.87 -16.01
N LEU A 121 5.64 -2.10 -15.78
CA LEU A 121 6.40 -1.42 -16.84
C LEU A 121 7.43 -2.30 -17.52
N PHE A 122 8.08 -3.19 -16.77
CA PHE A 122 9.23 -3.94 -17.25
C PHE A 122 8.94 -5.43 -17.28
N LYS A 123 9.44 -6.09 -18.32
CA LYS A 123 9.46 -7.55 -18.35
C LYS A 123 10.49 -8.05 -17.33
N GLU A 124 10.23 -9.19 -16.72
CA GLU A 124 11.20 -9.79 -15.81
C GLU A 124 12.52 -10.14 -16.52
N PRO A 125 13.69 -9.87 -15.91
CA PRO A 125 15.00 -10.25 -16.45
C PRO A 125 15.09 -11.76 -16.75
N LEU A 126 15.63 -12.14 -17.93
CA LEU A 126 15.66 -13.54 -18.38
C LEU A 126 16.86 -14.34 -17.88
N LYS A 127 17.97 -13.66 -17.55
CA LYS A 127 19.19 -14.27 -17.01
C LYS A 127 19.23 -14.17 -15.49
N ASP A 128 19.94 -15.09 -14.85
CA ASP A 128 20.16 -15.05 -13.40
C ASP A 128 21.26 -14.04 -13.02
N GLU A 129 22.25 -13.86 -13.89
CA GLU A 129 23.36 -12.92 -13.70
C GLU A 129 23.92 -12.40 -15.03
N VAL A 130 24.50 -11.19 -15.01
CA VAL A 130 25.23 -10.57 -16.11
C VAL A 130 26.43 -9.82 -15.55
N THR A 131 27.60 -9.98 -16.17
CA THR A 131 28.79 -9.18 -15.83
C THR A 131 29.01 -8.06 -16.84
N ILE A 132 29.11 -6.83 -16.36
CA ILE A 132 29.37 -5.61 -17.15
C ILE A 132 30.54 -4.90 -16.51
N ASP A 133 31.59 -4.62 -17.29
CA ASP A 133 32.82 -3.94 -16.85
C ASP A 133 33.48 -4.51 -15.57
N GLY A 134 33.34 -5.83 -15.37
CA GLY A 134 33.92 -6.53 -14.23
C GLY A 134 33.03 -6.55 -12.98
N VAL A 135 31.82 -5.99 -13.05
CA VAL A 135 30.79 -6.09 -12.00
C VAL A 135 29.71 -7.07 -12.42
N THR A 136 29.42 -8.04 -11.56
CA THR A 136 28.34 -8.99 -11.77
C THR A 136 27.07 -8.47 -11.10
N PHE A 137 26.05 -8.23 -11.92
CA PHE A 137 24.71 -7.97 -11.48
C PHE A 137 23.94 -9.29 -11.45
N THR A 138 23.18 -9.52 -10.39
CA THR A 138 22.19 -10.59 -10.32
C THR A 138 20.84 -10.09 -10.82
N LYS A 139 19.94 -11.02 -11.14
CA LYS A 139 18.54 -10.72 -11.46
C LYS A 139 17.87 -9.85 -10.41
N ASN A 140 18.17 -10.10 -9.14
CA ASN A 140 17.62 -9.33 -8.02
C ASN A 140 18.15 -7.89 -7.98
N ASP A 141 19.42 -7.67 -8.30
CA ASP A 141 20.00 -6.33 -8.36
C ASP A 141 19.28 -5.49 -9.44
N VAL A 142 19.04 -6.08 -10.60
CA VAL A 142 18.31 -5.41 -11.68
C VAL A 142 16.85 -5.14 -11.30
N LEU A 143 16.16 -6.08 -10.67
CA LEU A 143 14.79 -5.83 -10.15
C LEU A 143 14.76 -4.66 -9.14
N GLY A 144 15.79 -4.54 -8.29
CA GLY A 144 15.99 -3.40 -7.41
C GLY A 144 16.17 -2.09 -8.16
N LEU A 145 17.04 -2.06 -9.16
CA LEU A 145 17.27 -0.88 -10.00
C LEU A 145 16.01 -0.45 -10.76
N LEU A 146 15.26 -1.41 -11.33
CA LEU A 146 13.99 -1.15 -12.00
C LEU A 146 12.96 -0.54 -11.05
N THR A 147 12.88 -1.05 -9.82
CA THR A 147 12.02 -0.50 -8.76
C THR A 147 12.40 0.94 -8.41
N VAL A 148 13.71 1.22 -8.35
CA VAL A 148 14.24 2.55 -8.03
C VAL A 148 13.90 3.57 -9.12
N ILE A 149 13.91 3.19 -10.41
CA ILE A 149 13.60 4.10 -11.51
C ILE A 149 12.12 4.11 -11.90
N ALA A 150 11.29 3.19 -11.40
CA ALA A 150 9.93 2.94 -11.88
C ALA A 150 9.08 4.22 -12.00
N ASP A 151 9.08 5.08 -10.98
CA ASP A 151 8.32 6.33 -10.97
C ASP A 151 8.76 7.28 -12.09
N SER A 152 10.07 7.44 -12.30
CA SER A 152 10.61 8.26 -13.39
C SER A 152 10.23 7.73 -14.77
N GLN A 153 9.89 6.45 -14.86
CA GLN A 153 9.53 5.77 -16.10
C GLN A 153 8.03 5.74 -16.38
N ALA A 154 7.20 6.20 -15.45
CA ALA A 154 5.78 6.41 -15.67
C ALA A 154 5.48 7.84 -16.11
N ASP A 155 4.51 8.00 -17.01
CA ASP A 155 3.85 9.27 -17.29
C ASP A 155 2.36 9.16 -17.02
N GLY A 156 1.88 9.92 -16.03
CA GLY A 156 0.50 9.87 -15.58
C GLY A 156 0.07 8.52 -14.99
N THR A 157 -1.14 8.51 -14.44
CA THR A 157 -1.75 7.32 -13.85
C THR A 157 -3.21 7.25 -14.25
N ASP A 158 -3.62 6.11 -14.83
CA ASP A 158 -5.03 5.74 -14.88
C ASP A 158 -5.37 5.17 -13.50
N PHE A 159 -6.23 5.83 -12.74
CA PHE A 159 -6.61 5.42 -11.38
C PHE A 159 -8.13 5.29 -11.28
N ILE A 160 -8.61 4.19 -10.70
CA ILE A 160 -10.03 3.90 -10.49
C ILE A 160 -10.23 3.38 -9.07
N GLY A 161 -11.29 3.84 -8.41
CA GLY A 161 -11.62 3.48 -7.04
C GLY A 161 -11.35 4.60 -6.06
N SER A 162 -11.71 4.32 -4.82
CA SER A 162 -11.58 5.20 -3.66
C SER A 162 -10.68 4.50 -2.64
N ARG A 163 -10.29 5.17 -1.56
CA ARG A 163 -9.54 4.52 -0.49
C ARG A 163 -10.26 4.66 0.84
N PHE A 164 -10.38 3.53 1.52
CA PHE A 164 -10.83 3.42 2.88
C PHE A 164 -9.65 3.68 3.80
N ASP A 165 -9.63 4.88 4.38
CA ASP A 165 -8.58 5.33 5.31
C ASP A 165 -8.98 5.09 6.78
N ASP A 166 -10.11 4.41 7.02
CA ASP A 166 -10.77 4.29 8.32
C ASP A 166 -11.01 5.64 9.02
N LYS A 167 -11.27 6.72 8.26
CA LYS A 167 -11.58 8.04 8.84
C LYS A 167 -12.83 7.97 9.74
N PRO A 168 -12.89 8.82 10.78
CA PRO A 168 -14.07 8.88 11.65
C PRO A 168 -15.35 9.12 10.86
N ASP A 169 -16.43 8.50 11.32
CA ASP A 169 -17.78 8.87 10.94
C ASP A 169 -18.02 10.34 11.28
N ILE A 170 -18.72 11.04 10.39
CA ILE A 170 -19.11 12.44 10.56
C ILE A 170 -20.63 12.47 10.75
N VAL A 171 -21.10 13.02 11.86
CA VAL A 171 -22.54 13.22 12.11
C VAL A 171 -22.83 14.70 12.19
N VAL A 172 -23.70 15.18 11.31
CA VAL A 172 -24.23 16.54 11.35
C VAL A 172 -25.65 16.47 11.87
N THR A 173 -25.92 17.09 13.02
CA THR A 173 -27.26 17.14 13.61
C THR A 173 -28.06 18.35 13.10
N LYS A 174 -29.39 18.31 13.24
CA LYS A 174 -30.31 19.36 12.78
C LYS A 174 -30.14 20.70 13.51
N ASP A 175 -29.64 20.66 14.75
CA ASP A 175 -29.26 21.84 15.53
C ASP A 175 -27.92 22.46 15.09
N GLY A 176 -27.22 21.83 14.13
CA GLY A 176 -25.98 22.33 13.54
C GLY A 176 -24.70 21.81 14.19
N ARG A 177 -24.76 20.92 15.19
CA ARG A 177 -23.54 20.29 15.73
C ARG A 177 -22.93 19.31 14.72
N GLN A 178 -21.62 19.22 14.74
CA GLN A 178 -20.86 18.22 14.00
C GLN A 178 -20.08 17.36 14.99
N LEU A 179 -20.21 16.06 14.88
CA LEU A 179 -19.52 15.09 15.72
C LEU A 179 -18.62 14.21 14.85
N HIS A 180 -17.41 13.97 15.34
CA HIS A 180 -16.40 13.15 14.66
C HIS A 180 -16.03 11.98 15.56
N GLY A 181 -16.23 10.76 15.07
CA GLY A 181 -16.14 9.58 15.92
C GLY A 181 -16.48 8.30 15.19
N LYS A 182 -17.00 7.31 15.91
CA LYS A 182 -17.49 6.06 15.33
C LYS A 182 -18.82 5.68 15.95
N PHE A 183 -19.75 5.21 15.13
CA PHE A 183 -20.94 4.54 15.63
C PHE A 183 -20.58 3.18 16.25
N LYS A 184 -21.05 2.94 17.47
CA LYS A 184 -20.99 1.61 18.07
C LYS A 184 -22.15 0.79 17.54
N HIS A 185 -21.83 -0.31 16.83
CA HIS A 185 -22.81 -1.28 16.32
C HIS A 185 -23.65 -0.86 15.10
N ALA A 186 -23.28 0.21 14.39
CA ALA A 186 -23.83 0.46 13.05
C ALA A 186 -23.01 -0.32 12.02
N ASN A 187 -23.62 -1.31 11.36
CA ASN A 187 -23.00 -2.03 10.24
C ASN A 187 -22.91 -1.10 9.01
N ASP A 188 -22.02 -1.41 8.07
CA ASP A 188 -21.83 -0.59 6.87
C ASP A 188 -23.04 -0.67 5.92
N GLU A 189 -23.82 -1.75 6.00
CA GLU A 189 -25.05 -1.93 5.24
C GLU A 189 -26.10 -0.85 5.56
N VAL A 190 -26.15 -0.38 6.80
CA VAL A 190 -27.04 0.71 7.20
C VAL A 190 -26.76 2.03 6.47
N PHE A 191 -25.52 2.24 6.04
CA PHE A 191 -25.13 3.42 5.24
C PHE A 191 -25.39 3.23 3.75
N ARG A 192 -25.76 2.02 3.32
CA ARG A 192 -26.00 1.64 1.92
C ARG A 192 -27.49 1.43 1.71
N GLY A 193 -28.04 1.92 0.60
CA GLY A 193 -29.43 1.59 0.22
C GLY A 193 -30.54 2.53 0.68
N GLY A 194 -30.25 3.64 1.37
CA GLY A 194 -31.27 4.67 1.60
C GLY A 194 -31.59 5.47 0.34
N GLU A 195 -32.87 5.83 0.12
CA GLU A 195 -33.30 6.72 -0.98
C GLU A 195 -32.55 8.07 -1.00
N ASP A 196 -31.98 8.46 0.14
CA ASP A 196 -31.28 9.72 0.36
C ASP A 196 -29.75 9.56 0.52
N MET A 197 -29.20 8.42 0.12
CA MET A 197 -27.75 8.17 0.12
C MET A 197 -27.08 8.77 -1.12
N TRP A 198 -25.98 9.49 -0.92
CA TRP A 198 -25.16 10.03 -1.99
C TRP A 198 -23.67 9.97 -1.61
N ARG A 199 -22.78 10.17 -2.59
CA ARG A 199 -21.32 10.16 -2.36
C ARG A 199 -20.74 11.57 -2.26
N TRP A 200 -20.04 11.84 -1.16
CA TRP A 200 -19.23 13.04 -0.99
C TRP A 200 -17.76 12.73 -1.18
N ASP A 201 -17.10 13.54 -2.01
CA ASP A 201 -15.66 13.39 -2.32
C ASP A 201 -15.27 11.99 -2.87
N GLY A 202 -16.24 11.25 -3.43
CA GLY A 202 -16.07 9.87 -3.90
C GLY A 202 -16.01 8.82 -2.78
N ASP A 203 -15.30 9.14 -1.70
CA ASP A 203 -14.92 8.20 -0.64
C ASP A 203 -16.01 8.03 0.44
N PHE A 204 -16.82 9.06 0.67
CA PHE A 204 -17.81 9.04 1.76
C PHE A 204 -19.21 8.69 1.25
N MET A 205 -19.81 7.64 1.83
CA MET A 205 -21.25 7.46 1.81
C MET A 205 -21.90 8.44 2.77
N VAL A 206 -22.76 9.31 2.24
CA VAL A 206 -23.53 10.27 3.01
C VAL A 206 -25.00 9.90 2.96
N LEU A 207 -25.60 9.69 4.11
CA LEU A 207 -27.03 9.43 4.25
C LEU A 207 -27.73 10.69 4.79
N SER A 208 -28.64 11.25 3.99
CA SER A 208 -29.55 12.32 4.43
C SER A 208 -30.74 11.73 5.18
N GLU A 209 -31.22 12.42 6.22
CA GLU A 209 -32.36 11.96 7.05
C GLU A 209 -32.29 10.45 7.37
N PRO A 210 -31.15 9.98 7.89
CA PRO A 210 -30.93 8.56 8.06
C PRO A 210 -32.03 7.97 8.94
N PHE A 211 -32.57 6.81 8.54
CA PHE A 211 -33.66 6.12 9.23
C PHE A 211 -34.96 6.92 9.33
N LYS A 212 -35.35 7.65 8.28
CA LYS A 212 -36.68 8.26 8.17
C LYS A 212 -37.85 7.31 8.49
N ALA A 213 -37.67 6.02 8.20
CA ALA A 213 -38.65 4.97 8.53
C ALA A 213 -38.77 4.67 10.03
N ASP A 214 -37.75 5.03 10.84
CA ASP A 214 -37.70 4.82 12.29
C ASP A 214 -37.02 6.02 12.98
N PRO A 215 -37.72 7.15 13.13
CA PRO A 215 -37.16 8.41 13.64
C PRO A 215 -36.76 8.36 15.13
N ASP A 216 -37.26 7.35 15.86
CA ASP A 216 -36.99 7.14 17.28
C ASP A 216 -35.78 6.22 17.52
N LYS A 217 -35.20 5.64 16.45
CA LYS A 217 -34.02 4.78 16.55
C LYS A 217 -32.85 5.54 17.16
N GLU A 218 -32.26 4.96 18.21
CA GLU A 218 -31.12 5.51 18.92
C GLU A 218 -29.80 4.85 18.48
N PHE A 219 -28.76 5.67 18.36
CA PHE A 219 -27.41 5.23 18.02
C PHE A 219 -26.42 5.67 19.08
N ALA A 220 -25.60 4.72 19.53
CA ALA A 220 -24.43 5.04 20.34
C ALA A 220 -23.31 5.55 19.43
N PHE A 221 -22.84 6.77 19.67
CA PHE A 221 -21.75 7.40 18.95
C PHE A 221 -20.62 7.74 19.92
N LYS A 222 -19.39 7.33 19.60
CA LYS A 222 -18.22 7.63 20.41
C LYS A 222 -17.29 8.57 19.66
N GLU A 223 -17.10 9.78 20.19
CA GLU A 223 -16.16 10.77 19.64
C GLU A 223 -14.71 10.31 19.80
N LEU A 224 -13.81 10.96 19.05
CA LEU A 224 -12.38 10.68 19.06
C LEU A 224 -11.71 10.87 20.44
N ASP A 225 -12.24 11.78 21.27
CA ASP A 225 -11.76 12.02 22.64
C ASP A 225 -12.30 10.99 23.65
N GLY A 226 -13.16 10.07 23.19
CA GLY A 226 -13.79 9.03 23.99
C GLY A 226 -15.17 9.39 24.56
N THR A 227 -15.66 10.61 24.36
CA THR A 227 -17.01 11.04 24.75
C THR A 227 -18.07 10.21 24.06
N GLU A 228 -19.10 9.77 24.79
CA GLU A 228 -20.18 8.94 24.26
C GLU A 228 -21.50 9.71 24.21
N HIS A 229 -22.19 9.57 23.08
CA HIS A 229 -23.51 10.14 22.82
C HIS A 229 -24.50 9.05 22.49
N VAL A 230 -25.75 9.27 22.89
CA VAL A 230 -26.90 8.59 22.31
C VAL A 230 -27.57 9.62 21.41
N ILE A 231 -27.59 9.36 20.10
CA ILE A 231 -28.15 10.26 19.09
C ILE A 231 -29.38 9.59 18.50
N LYS A 232 -30.50 10.32 18.46
CA LYS A 232 -31.71 9.82 17.79
C LYS A 232 -31.64 10.07 16.29
N ALA A 233 -32.15 9.13 15.49
CA ALA A 233 -32.26 9.27 14.04
C ALA A 233 -32.89 10.62 13.63
N SER A 234 -33.96 11.02 14.32
CA SER A 234 -34.66 12.29 14.10
C SER A 234 -33.80 13.54 14.33
N GLU A 235 -32.71 13.46 15.10
CA GLU A 235 -31.78 14.56 15.37
C GLU A 235 -30.71 14.70 14.28
N ILE A 236 -30.47 13.65 13.50
CA ILE A 236 -29.43 13.62 12.47
C ILE A 236 -29.95 14.33 11.21
N LYS A 237 -29.16 15.28 10.71
CA LYS A 237 -29.37 15.93 9.42
C LYS A 237 -28.72 15.11 8.31
N HIS A 238 -27.43 14.81 8.46
CA HIS A 238 -26.66 13.92 7.59
C HIS A 238 -25.65 13.14 8.41
N MET A 239 -25.37 11.91 8.00
CA MET A 239 -24.23 11.12 8.49
C MET A 239 -23.36 10.70 7.31
N ALA A 240 -22.06 10.82 7.46
CA ALA A 240 -21.08 10.41 6.47
C ALA A 240 -20.12 9.37 7.07
N ARG A 241 -19.78 8.36 6.27
CA ARG A 241 -18.80 7.32 6.60
C ARG A 241 -18.03 6.98 5.33
N GLU A 242 -16.71 6.77 5.45
CA GLU A 242 -15.93 6.23 4.34
C GLU A 242 -16.44 4.86 3.94
N ASP A 243 -16.54 4.63 2.63
CA ASP A 243 -17.05 3.37 2.15
C ASP A 243 -16.01 2.26 2.24
N LYS A 244 -16.18 1.32 3.19
CA LYS A 244 -15.35 0.11 3.24
C LYS A 244 -15.36 -0.72 1.95
N LYS A 245 -16.30 -0.50 1.03
CA LYS A 245 -16.20 -1.09 -0.31
C LYS A 245 -16.01 -0.02 -1.37
N ASP A 246 -14.78 0.46 -1.48
CA ASP A 246 -14.38 1.63 -2.24
C ASP A 246 -14.74 1.58 -3.73
N ILE A 247 -14.09 0.73 -4.52
CA ILE A 247 -14.43 0.64 -5.95
C ILE A 247 -15.79 -0.03 -6.15
N SER A 248 -16.66 0.55 -7.00
CA SER A 248 -17.91 -0.11 -7.33
C SER A 248 -17.66 -1.41 -8.11
N PRO A 249 -18.48 -2.46 -7.93
CA PRO A 249 -18.34 -3.67 -8.74
C PRO A 249 -18.47 -3.44 -10.25
N ILE A 250 -19.20 -2.38 -10.65
CA ILE A 250 -19.33 -1.98 -12.05
C ILE A 250 -17.98 -1.49 -12.57
N GLU A 251 -17.36 -0.54 -11.86
CA GLU A 251 -16.06 0.00 -12.23
C GLU A 251 -15.00 -1.09 -12.23
N PHE A 252 -14.98 -1.95 -11.20
CA PHE A 252 -14.09 -3.10 -11.17
C PHE A 252 -14.29 -3.99 -12.40
N HIS A 253 -15.51 -4.46 -12.64
CA HIS A 253 -15.81 -5.39 -13.72
C HIS A 253 -15.41 -4.82 -15.09
N THR A 254 -15.83 -3.59 -15.36
CA THR A 254 -15.56 -2.92 -16.64
C THR A 254 -14.07 -2.59 -16.82
N THR A 255 -13.40 -2.09 -15.77
CA THR A 255 -11.98 -1.77 -15.78
C THR A 255 -11.14 -3.03 -16.00
N MET A 256 -11.43 -4.11 -15.29
CA MET A 256 -10.70 -5.38 -15.44
C MET A 256 -10.82 -5.93 -16.85
N LEU A 257 -12.03 -5.95 -17.43
CA LEU A 257 -12.22 -6.42 -18.80
C LEU A 257 -11.54 -5.53 -19.83
N ASN A 258 -11.61 -4.21 -19.68
CA ASN A 258 -11.00 -3.27 -20.59
C ASN A 258 -9.47 -3.33 -20.53
N TRP A 259 -8.89 -3.18 -19.34
CA TRP A 259 -7.43 -3.09 -19.18
C TRP A 259 -6.72 -4.39 -19.55
N LEU A 260 -7.27 -5.54 -19.16
CA LEU A 260 -6.71 -6.83 -19.55
C LEU A 260 -6.96 -7.13 -21.03
N GLY A 261 -8.09 -6.68 -21.59
CA GLY A 261 -8.39 -6.78 -23.02
C GLY A 261 -7.42 -5.98 -23.90
N GLU A 262 -6.87 -4.88 -23.38
CA GLU A 262 -5.80 -4.09 -24.02
C GLU A 262 -4.42 -4.76 -23.92
N GLY A 263 -4.29 -5.87 -23.18
CA GLY A 263 -3.03 -6.56 -22.96
C GLY A 263 -2.04 -5.78 -22.09
N ARG A 264 -2.52 -4.83 -21.28
CA ARG A 264 -1.70 -4.03 -20.37
C ARG A 264 -1.84 -4.55 -18.94
N ALA A 265 -0.70 -4.81 -18.30
CA ALA A 265 -0.66 -5.07 -16.87
C ALA A 265 -1.08 -3.82 -16.09
N ALA A 266 -1.52 -4.05 -14.85
CA ALA A 266 -1.94 -3.00 -13.94
C ALA A 266 -1.67 -3.46 -12.50
N ALA A 267 -1.92 -2.59 -11.54
CA ALA A 267 -1.80 -2.86 -10.12
C ALA A 267 -3.12 -2.56 -9.41
N MET A 268 -3.34 -3.19 -8.27
CA MET A 268 -4.48 -2.89 -7.41
C MET A 268 -4.09 -3.06 -5.96
N ASP A 269 -4.78 -2.32 -5.10
CA ASP A 269 -4.94 -2.75 -3.72
C ASP A 269 -6.05 -3.79 -3.66
N ARG A 270 -5.70 -4.99 -3.19
CA ARG A 270 -6.55 -6.17 -3.37
C ARG A 270 -7.55 -6.35 -2.23
N ASP A 271 -7.46 -5.59 -1.16
CA ASP A 271 -8.41 -5.61 -0.03
C ASP A 271 -8.59 -4.22 0.59
N SER A 272 -9.74 -4.05 1.25
CA SER A 272 -10.12 -2.85 1.98
C SER A 272 -9.59 -2.79 3.41
N GLY A 273 -8.32 -3.13 3.54
CA GLY A 273 -7.61 -3.12 4.80
C GLY A 273 -7.21 -1.72 5.25
N ASP A 274 -6.71 -1.63 6.48
CA ASP A 274 -6.09 -0.44 7.07
C ASP A 274 -4.68 -0.15 6.53
N HIS A 275 -4.21 -0.95 5.57
CA HIS A 275 -2.88 -0.87 4.98
C HIS A 275 -2.96 -0.84 3.46
N VAL A 276 -2.10 -0.02 2.85
CA VAL A 276 -2.00 0.03 1.38
C VAL A 276 -1.02 -1.00 0.86
N TRP A 277 -1.51 -1.88 0.00
CA TRP A 277 -0.69 -2.89 -0.65
C TRP A 277 -0.92 -2.93 -2.14
N ASN A 278 0.07 -2.47 -2.91
CA ASN A 278 0.00 -2.53 -4.36
C ASN A 278 0.48 -3.88 -4.89
N TYR A 279 -0.37 -4.58 -5.61
CA TYR A 279 -0.04 -5.84 -6.28
C TYR A 279 -0.25 -5.72 -7.79
N SER A 280 0.78 -6.03 -8.57
CA SER A 280 0.61 -6.18 -10.02
C SER A 280 -0.27 -7.38 -10.33
N PHE A 281 -1.25 -7.19 -11.21
CA PHE A 281 -2.06 -8.25 -11.77
C PHE A 281 -1.88 -8.32 -13.29
N HIS A 282 -1.87 -9.55 -13.81
CA HIS A 282 -1.59 -9.83 -15.23
C HIS A 282 -2.69 -10.62 -15.92
N GLY A 283 -3.68 -11.10 -15.17
CA GLY A 283 -4.75 -11.87 -15.74
C GLY A 283 -5.96 -11.94 -14.82
N ALA A 284 -7.11 -12.10 -15.44
CA ALA A 284 -8.34 -12.44 -14.77
C ALA A 284 -9.10 -13.51 -15.55
N THR A 285 -9.84 -14.34 -14.83
CA THR A 285 -10.75 -15.32 -15.42
C THR A 285 -12.13 -15.06 -14.86
N LEU A 286 -13.04 -14.61 -15.72
CA LEU A 286 -14.45 -14.51 -15.39
C LEU A 286 -15.05 -15.93 -15.42
N LYS A 287 -15.31 -16.50 -14.25
CA LYS A 287 -15.78 -17.88 -14.10
C LYS A 287 -17.26 -18.04 -14.35
N SER A 288 -18.06 -17.03 -14.01
CA SER A 288 -19.51 -17.13 -14.04
C SER A 288 -20.18 -15.81 -14.38
N GLY A 289 -21.39 -15.91 -14.92
CA GLY A 289 -22.35 -14.83 -15.13
C GLY A 289 -23.75 -15.42 -14.98
N VAL A 290 -24.17 -15.64 -13.73
CA VAL A 290 -25.41 -16.35 -13.40
C VAL A 290 -26.51 -15.34 -13.12
N GLU A 291 -27.56 -15.35 -13.92
CA GLU A 291 -28.74 -14.52 -13.68
C GLU A 291 -29.43 -14.95 -12.37
N LEU A 292 -29.67 -13.99 -11.48
CA LEU A 292 -30.29 -14.22 -10.18
C LEU A 292 -31.81 -14.10 -10.30
N SER A 293 -32.52 -15.09 -9.76
CA SER A 293 -33.98 -15.16 -9.77
C SER A 293 -34.53 -15.78 -8.49
N GLY A 294 -35.81 -15.59 -8.21
CA GLY A 294 -36.45 -16.14 -7.01
C GLY A 294 -35.77 -15.69 -5.72
N GLU A 295 -35.47 -16.65 -4.84
CA GLU A 295 -34.78 -16.41 -3.57
C GLU A 295 -33.34 -15.89 -3.74
N ASP A 296 -32.64 -16.31 -4.80
CA ASP A 296 -31.25 -15.90 -5.06
C ASP A 296 -31.13 -14.42 -5.46
N ARG A 297 -32.27 -13.79 -5.80
CA ARG A 297 -32.37 -12.35 -6.08
C ARG A 297 -32.21 -11.50 -4.81
N LYS A 298 -32.45 -12.07 -3.62
CA LYS A 298 -32.32 -11.36 -2.34
C LYS A 298 -30.85 -11.08 -2.03
N VAL A 299 -30.32 -10.03 -2.62
CA VAL A 299 -28.99 -9.48 -2.36
C VAL A 299 -29.14 -8.24 -1.47
N GLY A 300 -28.11 -7.93 -0.69
CA GLY A 300 -28.06 -6.66 0.05
C GLY A 300 -27.87 -5.47 -0.88
N PRO A 301 -27.93 -4.23 -0.34
CA PRO A 301 -27.82 -3.02 -1.12
C PRO A 301 -26.49 -2.92 -1.88
N GLY A 302 -26.58 -2.49 -3.13
CA GLY A 302 -25.46 -2.19 -3.99
C GLY A 302 -24.90 -0.80 -3.74
N HIS A 303 -23.93 -0.43 -4.58
CA HIS A 303 -23.27 0.87 -4.54
C HIS A 303 -24.22 2.03 -4.86
N ASN A 304 -25.27 1.80 -5.64
CA ASN A 304 -26.34 2.76 -5.96
C ASN A 304 -27.66 2.42 -5.25
N GLY A 305 -27.58 1.66 -4.15
CA GLY A 305 -28.69 1.32 -3.29
C GLY A 305 -29.36 -0.02 -3.59
N GLU A 306 -30.64 -0.16 -3.23
CA GLU A 306 -31.36 -1.42 -3.40
C GLU A 306 -31.56 -1.74 -4.89
N PRO A 307 -31.43 -3.01 -5.31
CA PRO A 307 -31.73 -3.40 -6.68
C PRO A 307 -33.22 -3.21 -6.97
N GLY A 308 -33.55 -2.71 -8.16
CA GLY A 308 -34.94 -2.55 -8.59
C GLY A 308 -35.67 -3.90 -8.66
N GLU A 309 -36.96 -3.94 -8.34
CA GLU A 309 -37.70 -5.21 -8.18
C GLU A 309 -37.70 -6.10 -9.44
N ASN A 310 -37.71 -5.50 -10.64
CA ASN A 310 -37.87 -6.19 -11.92
C ASN A 310 -36.68 -6.04 -12.88
N THR A 311 -35.52 -5.63 -12.38
CA THR A 311 -34.30 -5.46 -13.19
C THR A 311 -33.54 -6.77 -13.36
N LYS A 312 -32.64 -6.85 -14.34
CA LYS A 312 -31.81 -8.04 -14.50
C LYS A 312 -30.64 -7.99 -13.51
N LEU A 313 -30.54 -8.98 -12.62
CA LEU A 313 -29.38 -9.14 -11.72
C LEU A 313 -28.54 -10.32 -12.18
N VAL A 314 -27.22 -10.14 -12.23
CA VAL A 314 -26.28 -11.21 -12.59
C VAL A 314 -25.18 -11.29 -11.55
N LYS A 315 -24.95 -12.47 -10.97
CA LYS A 315 -23.80 -12.76 -10.12
C LYS A 315 -22.61 -13.12 -11.01
N TYR A 316 -21.47 -12.52 -10.69
CA TYR A 316 -20.18 -12.81 -11.29
C TYR A 316 -19.20 -13.32 -10.24
N GLU A 317 -18.28 -14.16 -10.70
CA GLU A 317 -17.09 -14.59 -9.98
C GLU A 317 -15.90 -14.36 -10.90
N MET A 318 -14.91 -13.60 -10.42
CA MET A 318 -13.70 -13.28 -11.17
C MET A 318 -12.46 -13.67 -10.39
N ASP A 319 -11.67 -14.57 -10.96
CA ASP A 319 -10.36 -14.94 -10.42
C ASP A 319 -9.30 -14.00 -10.97
N VAL A 320 -8.66 -13.22 -10.11
CA VAL A 320 -7.57 -12.30 -10.48
C VAL A 320 -6.23 -12.90 -10.07
N ARG A 321 -5.27 -12.87 -10.99
CA ARG A 321 -3.92 -13.42 -10.81
C ARG A 321 -2.92 -12.31 -10.57
N PHE A 322 -2.12 -12.48 -9.51
CA PHE A 322 -1.11 -11.53 -9.05
C PHE A 322 0.28 -12.14 -9.11
N GLY A 323 1.24 -11.42 -9.68
CA GLY A 323 2.64 -11.85 -9.76
C GLY A 323 2.82 -13.33 -10.14
N GLU A 324 3.71 -14.03 -9.44
CA GLU A 324 3.96 -15.47 -9.61
C GLU A 324 2.99 -16.39 -8.83
N SER A 325 1.97 -15.83 -8.17
CA SER A 325 1.05 -16.65 -7.38
C SER A 325 0.25 -17.58 -8.28
N ASN A 326 0.36 -18.89 -8.04
CA ASN A 326 -0.51 -19.90 -8.65
C ASN A 326 -1.95 -19.86 -8.11
N TRP A 327 -2.20 -19.10 -7.05
CA TRP A 327 -3.50 -18.98 -6.41
C TRP A 327 -4.13 -17.63 -6.77
N PRO A 328 -5.18 -17.59 -7.60
CA PRO A 328 -5.90 -16.36 -7.86
C PRO A 328 -6.68 -15.91 -6.61
N ARG A 329 -6.92 -14.60 -6.48
CA ARG A 329 -7.94 -14.10 -5.56
C ARG A 329 -9.26 -14.09 -6.29
N THR A 330 -10.27 -14.71 -5.68
CA THR A 330 -11.62 -14.72 -6.22
C THR A 330 -12.40 -13.53 -5.68
N TYR A 331 -12.95 -12.73 -6.59
CA TYR A 331 -13.88 -11.67 -6.28
C TYR A 331 -15.29 -12.05 -6.72
N GLU A 332 -16.22 -11.98 -5.78
CA GLU A 332 -17.63 -12.27 -5.99
C GLU A 332 -18.46 -11.00 -5.86
N TYR A 333 -19.29 -10.74 -6.86
CA TYR A 333 -20.15 -9.56 -6.89
C TYR A 333 -21.38 -9.83 -7.73
N TRP A 334 -22.36 -8.94 -7.63
CA TRP A 334 -23.52 -8.91 -8.51
C TRP A 334 -23.61 -7.56 -9.20
N LEU A 335 -24.12 -7.56 -10.43
CA LEU A 335 -24.42 -6.36 -11.20
C LEU A 335 -25.91 -6.34 -11.57
N GLU A 336 -26.50 -5.15 -11.50
CA GLU A 336 -27.83 -4.85 -11.99
C GLU A 336 -27.75 -4.18 -13.35
N PHE A 337 -28.60 -4.61 -14.28
CA PHE A 337 -28.66 -4.08 -15.63
C PHE A 337 -30.03 -3.44 -15.88
N ASP A 338 -30.01 -2.29 -16.54
CA ASP A 338 -31.21 -1.65 -17.07
C ASP A 338 -31.75 -2.40 -18.31
N ALA A 339 -32.90 -1.94 -18.83
CA ALA A 339 -33.52 -2.53 -20.02
C ALA A 339 -32.66 -2.44 -21.29
N ALA A 340 -31.68 -1.53 -21.34
CA ALA A 340 -30.73 -1.39 -22.44
C ALA A 340 -29.50 -2.31 -22.27
N GLY A 341 -29.39 -3.04 -21.16
CA GLY A 341 -28.25 -3.91 -20.84
C GLY A 341 -27.04 -3.16 -20.29
N LYS A 342 -27.21 -1.91 -19.85
CA LYS A 342 -26.15 -1.15 -19.16
C LYS A 342 -26.16 -1.49 -17.68
N ALA A 343 -24.98 -1.76 -17.10
CA ALA A 343 -24.86 -1.94 -15.66
C ALA A 343 -25.15 -0.61 -14.93
N VAL A 344 -26.08 -0.62 -13.97
CA VAL A 344 -26.57 0.57 -13.27
C VAL A 344 -26.42 0.49 -11.75
N ASN A 345 -26.25 -0.70 -11.19
CA ASN A 345 -25.92 -0.92 -9.79
C ASN A 345 -25.07 -2.18 -9.63
N GLY A 346 -24.47 -2.38 -8.46
CA GLY A 346 -23.76 -3.60 -8.14
C GLY A 346 -23.31 -3.64 -6.70
N GLY A 347 -23.19 -4.84 -6.14
CA GLY A 347 -22.72 -5.06 -4.77
C GLY A 347 -21.71 -6.20 -4.68
N TRP A 348 -20.73 -6.02 -3.81
CA TRP A 348 -19.74 -7.03 -3.47
C TRP A 348 -20.33 -8.10 -2.54
N LYS A 349 -20.05 -9.37 -2.85
CA LYS A 349 -20.33 -10.53 -2.01
C LYS A 349 -19.08 -11.05 -1.29
N SER A 350 -17.90 -10.85 -1.87
CA SER A 350 -16.60 -11.06 -1.21
C SER A 350 -16.06 -9.74 -0.64
N ASP A 351 -14.85 -9.79 -0.07
CA ASP A 351 -14.00 -8.60 0.04
C ASP A 351 -13.81 -7.96 -1.34
N ASN A 352 -13.61 -6.64 -1.36
CA ASN A 352 -13.36 -5.85 -2.56
C ASN A 352 -11.93 -5.30 -2.55
N PRO A 353 -11.38 -4.99 -3.75
CA PRO A 353 -10.21 -4.13 -3.83
C PRO A 353 -10.59 -2.69 -3.45
N ASP A 354 -9.62 -1.89 -3.03
CA ASP A 354 -9.86 -0.46 -2.79
C ASP A 354 -9.82 0.31 -4.10
N PHE A 355 -8.70 0.16 -4.81
CA PHE A 355 -8.44 0.85 -6.05
C PHE A 355 -7.61 0.01 -7.02
N LEU A 356 -7.74 0.35 -8.29
CA LEU A 356 -6.97 -0.18 -9.41
C LEU A 356 -6.24 0.97 -10.08
N TRP A 357 -5.01 0.74 -10.50
CA TRP A 357 -4.24 1.74 -11.20
C TRP A 357 -3.24 1.15 -12.18
N ARG A 358 -2.83 1.96 -13.15
CA ARG A 358 -1.71 1.65 -14.05
C ARG A 358 -1.06 2.94 -14.54
N PRO A 359 0.23 2.92 -14.92
CA PRO A 359 0.85 4.07 -15.56
C PRO A 359 0.15 4.35 -16.89
N ALA A 360 -0.16 5.61 -17.18
CA ALA A 360 -0.85 5.97 -18.42
C ALA A 360 0.07 5.77 -19.64
N ALA A 361 1.35 6.12 -19.51
CA ALA A 361 2.39 5.84 -20.50
C ALA A 361 3.75 5.47 -19.86
N PHE A 362 4.63 4.89 -20.68
CA PHE A 362 6.02 4.56 -20.34
C PHE A 362 6.97 5.57 -20.98
N LYS A 363 7.89 6.14 -20.19
CA LYS A 363 8.86 7.18 -20.63
C LYS A 363 10.11 6.63 -21.32
N ASN A 364 10.14 5.33 -21.62
CA ASN A 364 11.16 4.70 -22.45
C ASN A 364 12.61 4.96 -22.02
N TRP A 365 12.89 4.74 -20.74
CA TRP A 365 14.23 4.82 -20.14
C TRP A 365 14.86 6.22 -20.20
N THR A 366 14.03 7.25 -20.03
CA THR A 366 14.49 8.65 -20.03
C THR A 366 14.09 9.36 -18.74
N GLY A 367 14.72 10.49 -18.46
CA GLY A 367 14.35 11.39 -17.36
C GLY A 367 15.27 11.27 -16.14
N ALA A 368 14.99 12.09 -15.14
CA ALA A 368 15.70 12.07 -13.87
C ALA A 368 14.91 11.23 -12.85
N ASN A 369 15.62 10.53 -11.98
CA ASN A 369 15.04 9.81 -10.88
C ASN A 369 15.15 10.63 -9.58
N ASP A 370 14.03 11.13 -9.08
CA ASP A 370 14.01 11.93 -7.86
C ASP A 370 14.38 11.13 -6.60
N ARG A 371 14.17 9.80 -6.62
CA ARG A 371 14.51 8.92 -5.49
C ARG A 371 16.02 8.73 -5.36
N ASN A 372 16.70 8.59 -6.50
CA ASN A 372 18.14 8.57 -6.56
C ASN A 372 18.60 9.19 -7.89
N PRO A 373 18.98 10.48 -7.92
CA PRO A 373 19.32 11.19 -9.16
C PRO A 373 20.58 10.64 -9.83
N PHE A 374 21.34 9.81 -9.13
CA PHE A 374 22.53 9.17 -9.66
C PHE A 374 22.19 7.87 -10.42
N VAL A 375 21.07 7.20 -10.08
CA VAL A 375 20.58 6.04 -10.85
C VAL A 375 19.89 6.54 -12.11
N LYS A 376 20.67 6.64 -13.19
CA LYS A 376 20.22 7.09 -14.50
C LYS A 376 19.43 5.98 -15.21
N PRO A 377 18.20 6.25 -15.68
CA PRO A 377 17.40 5.26 -16.42
C PRO A 377 18.13 4.66 -17.62
N GLU A 378 18.98 5.42 -18.31
CA GLU A 378 19.74 4.96 -19.47
C GLU A 378 20.78 3.89 -19.09
N LEU A 379 21.43 4.02 -17.92
CA LEU A 379 22.37 3.03 -17.43
C LEU A 379 21.65 1.76 -16.97
N VAL A 380 20.53 1.92 -16.26
CA VAL A 380 19.70 0.77 -15.86
C VAL A 380 19.20 0.03 -17.10
N LYS A 381 18.86 0.75 -18.17
CA LYS A 381 18.50 0.15 -19.46
C LYS A 381 19.62 -0.70 -20.04
N GLU A 382 20.86 -0.20 -20.05
CA GLU A 382 22.00 -0.94 -20.57
C GLU A 382 22.19 -2.27 -19.84
N ILE A 383 22.15 -2.23 -18.50
CA ILE A 383 22.22 -3.44 -17.67
C ILE A 383 21.04 -4.36 -17.97
N TYR A 384 19.83 -3.82 -17.98
CA TYR A 384 18.59 -4.57 -18.22
C TYR A 384 18.58 -5.25 -19.61
N ASP A 385 18.97 -4.55 -20.67
CA ASP A 385 19.01 -5.11 -22.02
C ASP A 385 19.90 -6.35 -22.08
N LYS A 386 21.03 -6.38 -21.35
CA LYS A 386 21.91 -7.56 -21.26
C LYS A 386 21.24 -8.76 -20.61
N PHE A 387 20.37 -8.52 -19.63
CA PHE A 387 19.53 -9.55 -19.04
C PHE A 387 18.42 -10.06 -19.97
N MET A 388 18.06 -9.28 -20.99
CA MET A 388 17.01 -9.62 -21.96
C MET A 388 17.52 -10.29 -23.23
N GLU A 389 18.83 -10.24 -23.49
CA GLU A 389 19.47 -10.97 -24.60
C GLU A 389 19.27 -12.49 -24.44
N SER A 390 18.93 -13.18 -25.53
CA SER A 390 18.67 -14.63 -25.58
C SER A 390 19.92 -15.50 -25.47
#